data_AF-A0A438CNM2-F1
#
_entry.id   AF-A0A438CNM2-F1
#
_cell.length_a   1.000
_cell.length_b   1.000
_cell.length_c   1.000
_cell.angle_alpha   90.00
_cell.angle_beta   90.00
_cell.angle_gamma   90.00
#
_symmetry.space_group_name_H-M   'P 1'
#
loop_
_entity.id
_entity.type
_entity.pdbx_description
1 polymer ?
#
loop_
_entity_poly.entity_id
_entity_poly.type
_entity_poly.pdbx_seq_one_letter_code
_entity_poly.pdbx_strand_id
1 'polypeptide(L)'
;MVNPNDVVQTGGNSTYSILENLTVRMIEVLTKNQTQTHLLTYDTSAAQIGIKLDGTNYALWSQVVEMYTSGKGKLGYINGDFLQPEPTDSTFRRWRTENAIVKGWLINSMDPTFDQ
;
A
#
# COMPACT_ATOMS: atom_id res chain seq x y z
N MET A 1 38.04 43.38 -7.47
CA MET A 1 38.54 42.00 -7.69
C MET A 1 37.77 41.11 -6.73
N VAL A 2 36.89 40.24 -7.24
CA VAL A 2 36.06 39.33 -6.43
C VAL A 2 36.76 37.97 -6.36
N ASN A 3 36.83 37.40 -5.16
CA ASN A 3 37.50 36.12 -4.87
C ASN A 3 36.66 34.93 -5.42
N PRO A 4 37.22 33.96 -6.16
CA PRO A 4 36.43 32.87 -6.73
C PRO A 4 35.99 31.78 -5.75
N ASN A 5 36.33 31.89 -4.45
CA ASN A 5 36.16 30.80 -3.48
C ASN A 5 34.95 30.93 -2.54
N ASP A 6 34.07 31.92 -2.72
CA ASP A 6 32.81 31.96 -1.99
C ASP A 6 31.76 31.08 -2.68
N VAL A 7 32.03 29.76 -2.68
CA VAL A 7 30.98 28.76 -2.91
C VAL A 7 30.05 28.84 -1.71
N VAL A 8 28.90 29.47 -1.93
CA VAL A 8 27.77 29.48 -1.02
C VAL A 8 27.46 28.03 -0.61
N GLN A 9 27.76 27.68 0.64
CA GLN A 9 27.13 26.54 1.30
C GLN A 9 25.65 26.89 1.48
N THR A 10 24.85 26.61 0.45
CA THR A 10 23.39 26.67 0.57
C THR A 10 22.95 25.41 1.32
N GLY A 11 22.27 25.62 2.45
CA GLY A 11 21.68 24.58 3.29
C GLY A 11 20.57 23.83 2.56
N GLY A 12 20.94 22.87 1.72
CA GLY A 12 20.04 22.04 0.93
C GLY A 12 20.18 20.55 1.24
N ASN A 13 20.34 20.15 2.51
CA ASN A 13 20.63 18.74 2.83
C ASN A 13 19.54 18.04 3.66
N SER A 14 18.56 18.79 4.20
CA SER A 14 17.53 18.22 5.09
C SER A 14 16.37 17.58 4.31
N THR A 15 15.92 18.18 3.21
CA THR A 15 14.80 17.63 2.43
C THR A 15 15.21 16.41 1.62
N TYR A 16 16.40 16.45 0.99
CA TYR A 16 16.94 15.30 0.25
C TYR A 16 17.18 14.09 1.15
N SER A 17 17.70 14.28 2.37
CA SER A 17 17.88 13.17 3.32
C SER A 17 16.56 12.57 3.78
N ILE A 18 15.50 13.38 3.95
CA ILE A 18 14.15 12.89 4.25
C ILE A 18 13.59 12.08 3.07
N LEU A 19 13.74 12.58 1.83
CA LEU A 19 13.27 11.90 0.62
C LEU A 19 14.02 10.59 0.37
N GLU A 20 15.34 10.56 0.55
CA GLU A 20 16.15 9.33 0.46
C GLU A 20 15.74 8.32 1.54
N ASN A 21 15.58 8.77 2.78
CA ASN A 21 15.17 7.88 3.88
C ASN A 21 13.75 7.31 3.67
N LEU A 22 12.84 8.11 3.12
CA LEU A 22 11.51 7.65 2.70
C LEU A 22 11.61 6.64 1.54
N THR A 23 12.43 6.93 0.54
CA THR A 23 12.64 6.08 -0.64
C THR A 23 13.24 4.72 -0.24
N VAL A 24 14.24 4.70 0.65
CA VAL A 24 14.82 3.47 1.19
C VAL A 24 13.78 2.65 1.93
N ARG A 25 12.96 3.28 2.81
CA ARG A 25 11.88 2.57 3.49
C ARG A 25 10.83 2.02 2.52
N MET A 26 10.49 2.78 1.48
CA MET A 26 9.55 2.34 0.46
C MET A 26 10.10 1.14 -0.32
N ILE A 27 11.37 1.19 -0.73
CA ILE A 27 12.05 0.08 -1.40
C ILE A 27 12.07 -1.15 -0.50
N GLU A 28 12.44 -1.02 0.78
CA GLU A 28 12.43 -2.15 1.71
C GLU A 28 11.05 -2.79 1.87
N VAL A 29 10.00 -1.98 2.00
CA VAL A 29 8.61 -2.47 2.11
C VAL A 29 8.19 -3.18 0.83
N LEU A 30 8.56 -2.66 -0.34
CA LEU A 30 8.27 -3.27 -1.64
C LEU A 30 9.06 -4.57 -1.86
N THR A 31 10.31 -4.63 -1.42
CA THR A 31 11.21 -5.79 -1.63
C THR A 31 10.95 -6.94 -0.65
N LYS A 32 10.57 -6.65 0.61
CA LYS A 32 10.26 -7.69 1.62
C LYS A 32 9.11 -8.63 1.22
N ASN A 33 8.29 -8.26 0.25
CA ASN A 33 7.13 -9.03 -0.23
C ASN A 33 7.38 -9.94 -1.46
N GLN A 34 8.62 -10.07 -1.96
CA GLN A 34 8.90 -10.70 -3.27
C GLN A 34 9.53 -12.11 -3.25
N THR A 35 9.84 -12.72 -2.11
CA THR A 35 10.44 -14.07 -2.06
C THR A 35 9.51 -15.13 -1.44
N GLN A 36 8.65 -15.76 -2.26
CA GLN A 36 8.23 -17.15 -2.01
C GLN A 36 7.73 -17.86 -3.28
N THR A 37 8.35 -19.00 -3.60
CA THR A 37 8.06 -19.85 -4.76
C THR A 37 7.30 -21.14 -4.37
N HIS A 38 6.29 -21.45 -5.18
CA HIS A 38 5.81 -22.78 -5.62
C HIS A 38 4.81 -23.62 -4.79
N LEU A 39 3.58 -23.69 -5.35
CA LEU A 39 2.53 -24.73 -5.32
C LEU A 39 1.58 -24.89 -4.12
N LEU A 40 0.29 -24.77 -4.49
CA LEU A 40 -0.92 -25.32 -3.85
C LEU A 40 -1.29 -24.76 -2.48
N THR A 41 -1.79 -23.53 -2.44
CA THR A 41 -2.85 -23.16 -1.50
C THR A 41 -3.61 -21.95 -2.03
N TYR A 42 -4.93 -22.01 -2.01
CA TYR A 42 -5.84 -20.95 -2.47
C TYR A 42 -5.56 -19.66 -1.69
N ASP A 43 -4.84 -18.74 -2.34
CA ASP A 43 -4.83 -17.29 -2.17
C ASP A 43 -4.88 -16.72 -0.73
N THR A 44 -3.95 -17.14 0.12
CA THR A 44 -3.67 -16.45 1.41
C THR A 44 -2.27 -15.82 1.44
N SER A 45 -1.49 -15.98 0.36
CA SER A 45 -0.09 -15.53 0.25
C SER A 45 0.09 -14.30 -0.65
N ALA A 46 -0.98 -13.57 -0.99
CA ALA A 46 -0.87 -12.34 -1.75
C ALA A 46 -0.27 -11.23 -0.88
N ALA A 47 1.01 -10.91 -1.10
CA ALA A 47 1.76 -9.73 -0.61
C ALA A 47 0.98 -8.85 0.37
N GLN A 48 1.29 -8.90 1.66
CA GLN A 48 0.53 -8.15 2.66
C GLN A 48 0.79 -6.64 2.51
N ILE A 49 -0.22 -5.82 2.81
CA ILE A 49 -0.03 -4.38 2.99
C ILE A 49 0.93 -4.20 4.17
N GLY A 50 2.18 -3.86 3.88
CA GLY A 50 3.29 -3.87 4.85
C GLY A 50 3.24 -2.75 5.89
N ILE A 51 2.24 -1.86 5.82
CA ILE A 51 2.00 -0.80 6.78
C ILE A 51 0.71 -1.11 7.56
N LYS A 52 0.78 -0.97 8.89
CA LYS A 52 -0.37 -1.07 9.78
C LYS A 52 -0.96 0.30 10.04
N LEU A 53 -2.27 0.44 9.90
CA LEU A 53 -2.98 1.66 10.28
C LEU A 53 -2.90 1.82 11.80
N ASP A 54 -2.22 2.87 12.26
CA ASP A 54 -1.97 3.17 13.68
C ASP A 54 -2.73 4.43 14.16
N GLY A 55 -3.67 4.92 13.36
CA GLY A 55 -4.49 6.12 13.58
C GLY A 55 -3.77 7.44 13.40
N THR A 56 -2.43 7.47 13.39
CA THR A 56 -1.64 8.66 13.07
C THR A 56 -1.21 8.69 11.60
N ASN A 57 -1.17 7.53 10.96
CA ASN A 57 -0.57 7.34 9.64
C ASN A 57 -1.58 7.15 8.49
N TYR A 58 -2.85 7.52 8.67
CA TYR A 58 -3.92 7.28 7.68
C TYR A 58 -3.55 7.71 6.26
N ALA A 59 -2.96 8.90 6.08
CA ALA A 59 -2.60 9.42 4.76
C ALA A 59 -1.58 8.54 4.01
N LEU A 60 -0.59 7.99 4.72
CA LEU A 60 0.38 7.07 4.14
C LEU A 60 -0.25 5.69 3.89
N TRP A 61 -1.01 5.20 4.87
CA TRP A 61 -1.71 3.92 4.76
C TRP A 61 -2.67 3.90 3.57
N SER A 62 -3.46 4.95 3.37
CA SER A 62 -4.43 5.03 2.27
C SER A 62 -3.75 5.01 0.90
N GLN A 63 -2.61 5.71 0.76
CA GLN A 63 -1.82 5.68 -0.47
C GLN A 63 -1.24 4.30 -0.76
N VAL A 64 -0.74 3.59 0.26
CA VAL A 64 -0.21 2.23 0.09
C VAL A 64 -1.34 1.26 -0.27
N VAL A 65 -2.50 1.35 0.38
CA VAL A 65 -3.70 0.55 0.06
C VAL A 65 -4.16 0.79 -1.37
N GLU A 66 -4.22 2.06 -1.79
CA GLU A 66 -4.62 2.44 -3.15
C GLU A 66 -3.64 1.88 -4.18
N MET A 67 -2.33 2.07 -3.99
CA MET A 67 -1.30 1.54 -4.88
C MET A 67 -1.35 0.01 -4.95
N TYR A 68 -1.50 -0.65 -3.80
CA TYR A 68 -1.58 -2.10 -3.70
C TYR A 68 -2.80 -2.66 -4.45
N THR A 69 -3.99 -2.12 -4.18
CA THR A 69 -5.23 -2.58 -4.81
C THR A 69 -5.31 -2.22 -6.29
N SER A 70 -4.75 -1.08 -6.69
CA SER A 70 -4.59 -0.69 -8.11
C SER A 70 -3.68 -1.67 -8.85
N GLY A 71 -2.53 -2.02 -8.28
CA GLY A 71 -1.61 -3.02 -8.85
C GLY A 71 -2.23 -4.41 -8.99
N LYS A 72 -3.30 -4.72 -8.23
CA LYS A 72 -4.08 -5.95 -8.32
C LYS A 72 -5.33 -5.84 -9.21
N GLY A 73 -5.62 -4.66 -9.77
CA GLY A 73 -6.85 -4.40 -10.53
C GLY A 73 -8.12 -4.51 -9.69
N LYS A 74 -8.02 -4.25 -8.37
CA LYS A 74 -9.12 -4.37 -7.40
C LYS A 74 -9.54 -3.05 -6.75
N LEU A 75 -8.96 -1.92 -7.16
CA LEU A 75 -9.32 -0.60 -6.62
C LEU A 75 -10.83 -0.32 -6.72
N GLY A 76 -11.48 -0.83 -7.77
CA GLY A 76 -12.92 -0.73 -8.00
C GLY A 76 -13.80 -1.25 -6.84
N TYR A 77 -13.30 -2.19 -6.04
CA TYR A 77 -14.02 -2.70 -4.86
C TYR A 77 -13.97 -1.73 -3.66
N ILE A 78 -13.03 -0.78 -3.64
CA ILE A 78 -12.87 0.21 -2.56
C ILE A 78 -13.60 1.51 -2.92
N ASN A 79 -13.39 2.03 -4.13
CA ASN A 79 -13.96 3.32 -4.54
C ASN A 79 -15.40 3.21 -5.07
N GLY A 80 -15.91 2.00 -5.27
CA GLY A 80 -17.29 1.74 -5.72
C GLY A 80 -17.46 1.64 -7.25
N ASP A 81 -16.39 1.70 -8.04
CA ASP A 81 -16.49 1.50 -9.50
C ASP A 81 -17.00 0.09 -9.85
N PHE A 82 -16.69 -0.91 -9.02
CA PHE A 82 -17.24 -2.26 -9.13
C PHE A 82 -18.49 -2.40 -8.26
N LEU A 83 -19.61 -1.97 -8.83
CA LEU A 83 -20.93 -2.08 -8.20
C LEU A 83 -21.27 -3.54 -7.90
N GLN A 84 -21.99 -3.74 -6.78
CA GLN A 84 -22.51 -5.05 -6.41
C GLN A 84 -23.55 -5.51 -7.44
N PRO A 85 -23.35 -6.67 -8.09
CA PRO A 85 -24.34 -7.24 -8.99
C PRO A 85 -25.58 -7.74 -8.22
N GLU A 86 -26.68 -7.92 -8.94
CA GLU A 86 -27.87 -8.57 -8.39
C GLU A 86 -27.57 -10.02 -7.97
N PRO A 87 -28.21 -10.57 -6.92
CA PRO A 87 -27.96 -11.95 -6.48
C PRO A 87 -28.23 -13.02 -7.55
N THR A 88 -29.07 -12.70 -8.54
CA THR A 88 -29.37 -13.57 -9.68
C THR A 88 -28.33 -13.50 -10.80
N ASP A 89 -27.42 -12.52 -10.76
CA ASP A 89 -26.36 -12.37 -11.75
C ASP A 89 -25.27 -13.43 -11.56
N SER A 90 -24.87 -14.07 -12.66
CA SER A 90 -23.76 -15.03 -12.71
C SER A 90 -22.43 -14.50 -12.15
N THR A 91 -22.21 -13.18 -12.20
CA THR A 91 -21.01 -12.49 -11.71
C THR A 91 -21.04 -12.20 -10.21
N PHE A 92 -22.21 -12.27 -9.56
CA PHE A 92 -22.38 -11.97 -8.13
C PHE A 92 -21.46 -12.81 -7.24
N ARG A 93 -21.35 -14.12 -7.54
CA ARG A 93 -20.47 -15.01 -6.77
C ARG A 93 -19.02 -14.55 -6.83
N ARG A 94 -18.54 -14.20 -8.03
CA ARG A 94 -17.17 -13.72 -8.23
C ARG A 94 -16.95 -12.40 -7.53
N TRP A 95 -17.83 -11.42 -7.75
CA TRP A 95 -17.77 -10.11 -7.08
C TRP A 95 -17.70 -10.28 -5.56
N ARG A 96 -18.54 -11.15 -4.98
CA ARG A 96 -18.56 -11.41 -3.54
C ARG A 96 -17.25 -11.98 -3.01
N THR A 97 -16.64 -12.93 -3.73
CA THR A 97 -15.34 -13.51 -3.36
C THR A 97 -14.24 -12.44 -3.40
N GLU A 98 -14.17 -11.69 -4.49
CA GLU A 98 -13.15 -10.66 -4.70
C GLU A 98 -13.27 -9.52 -3.69
N ASN A 99 -14.50 -9.08 -3.41
CA ASN A 99 -14.79 -8.11 -2.36
C ASN A 99 -14.37 -8.61 -0.97
N ALA A 100 -14.59 -9.90 -0.66
CA ALA A 100 -14.15 -10.49 0.60
C ALA A 100 -12.63 -10.53 0.74
N ILE A 101 -11.90 -10.80 -0.35
CA ILE A 101 -10.43 -10.75 -0.38
C ILE A 101 -9.94 -9.33 -0.08
N VAL A 102 -10.51 -8.31 -0.74
CA VAL A 102 -10.14 -6.90 -0.50
C VAL A 102 -10.41 -6.50 0.95
N LYS A 103 -11.55 -6.89 1.51
CA LYS A 103 -11.86 -6.67 2.94
C LYS A 103 -10.85 -7.36 3.85
N GLY A 104 -10.45 -8.58 3.52
CA GLY A 104 -9.40 -9.30 4.25
C GLY A 104 -8.07 -8.54 4.24
N TRP A 105 -7.68 -7.94 3.11
CA TRP A 105 -6.48 -7.11 3.04
C TRP A 105 -6.57 -5.86 3.92
N LEU A 106 -7.72 -5.19 3.94
CA LEU A 106 -7.95 -4.01 4.77
C LEU A 106 -7.91 -4.34 6.27
N ILE A 107 -8.56 -5.43 6.69
CA ILE A 107 -8.54 -5.88 8.10
C ILE A 107 -7.11 -6.26 8.50
N ASN A 108 -6.42 -7.01 7.65
CA ASN A 108 -5.03 -7.40 7.89
C ASN A 108 -4.05 -6.22 7.84
N SER A 109 -4.45 -5.04 7.38
CA SER A 109 -3.62 -3.83 7.38
C SER A 109 -3.95 -2.86 8.50
N MET A 110 -4.85 -3.22 9.42
CA MET A 110 -5.12 -2.44 10.63
C MET A 110 -4.27 -2.94 11.81
N ASP A 111 -3.86 -2.03 12.68
CA ASP A 111 -3.24 -2.39 13.96
C ASP A 111 -4.33 -2.90 14.93
N PRO A 112 -4.19 -4.11 15.51
CA PRO A 112 -5.18 -4.66 16.43
C PRO A 112 -5.30 -3.89 17.76
N THR A 113 -4.40 -2.96 18.04
CA THR A 113 -4.42 -2.15 19.28
C THR A 113 -5.43 -0.99 19.25
N PHE A 114 -6.16 -0.80 18.14
CA PHE A 114 -7.25 0.18 18.05
C PHE A 114 -8.48 -0.13 18.90
N ASP A 115 -8.58 -1.33 19.47
CA ASP A 115 -9.73 -1.79 20.26
C ASP A 115 -9.53 -1.70 21.79
N GLN A 116 -8.65 -0.82 22.30
CA GLN A 116 -8.39 -0.72 23.75
C GLN A 116 -8.77 0.62 24.40
#